data_AF-A0A949VD55-F1
#
_entry.id   AF-A0A949VD55-F1
#
_cell.length_a   1.000
_cell.length_b   1.000
_cell.length_c   1.000
_cell.angle_alpha   90.00
_cell.angle_beta   90.00
_cell.angle_gamma   90.00
#
_symmetry.space_group_name_H-M   'P 1'
#
loop_
_entity.id
_entity.type
_entity.pdbx_description
1 polymer ?
#
loop_
_entity_poly.entity_id
_entity_poly.type
_entity_poly.pdbx_seq_one_letter_code
_entity_poly.pdbx_strand_id
1 'polypeptide(L)' 'MSAELTVGSRAPDFRLPSSTGGEAGIADYRGKSRLVLFFVREYN' A
#
# COMPACT_ATOMS: atom_id res chain seq x y z
N MET A 1 16.43 -7.18 1.90
CA MET A 1 15.87 -7.95 3.03
C MET A 1 14.41 -7.57 3.17
N SER A 2 13.49 -8.52 3.01
CA SER A 2 12.10 -8.32 3.42
C SER A 2 12.04 -8.47 4.94
N ALA A 3 11.68 -7.42 5.65
CA ALA A 3 11.33 -7.53 7.06
C ALA A 3 10.09 -8.43 7.17
N GLU A 4 10.08 -9.36 8.11
CA GLU A 4 8.90 -10.17 8.40
C GLU A 4 7.81 -9.24 8.96
N LEU A 5 6.69 -9.14 8.25
CA LEU A 5 5.59 -8.24 8.60
C LEU A 5 4.63 -8.96 9.54
N THR A 6 4.51 -8.45 10.76
CA THR A 6 3.54 -8.92 11.76
C THR A 6 2.39 -7.92 11.90
N VAL A 7 1.22 -8.39 12.35
CA VAL A 7 0.08 -7.50 12.59
C VAL A 7 0.44 -6.44 13.63
N GLY A 8 0.12 -5.17 13.34
CA GLY A 8 0.46 -4.02 14.19
C GLY A 8 1.81 -3.38 13.87
N SER A 9 2.67 -4.03 13.08
CA SER A 9 3.89 -3.42 12.58
C SER A 9 3.58 -2.26 11.63
N ARG A 10 4.51 -1.28 11.56
CA ARG A 10 4.37 -0.16 10.63
C ARG A 10 4.41 -0.68 9.20
N ALA A 11 3.38 -0.36 8.42
CA ALA A 11 3.35 -0.67 6.99
C ALA A 11 4.60 -0.08 6.28
N PRO A 12 5.34 -0.90 5.49
CA PRO A 12 6.46 -0.46 4.67
C PRO A 12 6.08 0.66 3.73
N ASP A 13 7.06 1.46 3.34
CA ASP A 13 6.84 2.47 2.32
C ASP A 13 6.87 1.82 0.93
N PHE A 14 5.91 2.20 0.08
CA PHE A 14 5.83 1.76 -1.31
C PHE A 14 5.07 2.79 -2.13
N ARG A 15 5.29 2.76 -3.45
CA ARG A 15 4.57 3.55 -4.45
C ARG A 15 4.07 2.62 -5.56
N LEU A 16 2.89 2.93 -6.07
CA LEU A 16 2.24 2.19 -7.16
C LEU A 16 1.68 3.18 -8.19
N PRO A 17 1.60 2.77 -9.47
CA PRO A 17 0.86 3.52 -10.47
C PRO A 17 -0.60 3.74 -10.04
N SER A 18 -1.09 4.97 -10.22
CA SER A 18 -2.48 5.31 -9.94
C SER A 18 -3.35 5.11 -11.18
N SER A 19 -4.61 4.72 -10.97
CA SER A 19 -5.62 4.64 -12.03
C SER A 19 -5.97 6.01 -12.64
N THR A 20 -5.70 7.10 -11.92
CA THR A 20 -5.86 8.48 -12.41
C THR A 20 -4.60 9.01 -13.10
N GLY A 21 -3.59 8.17 -13.32
CA GLY A 21 -2.26 8.57 -13.77
C GLY A 21 -1.34 9.01 -12.62
N GLY A 22 -0.03 8.96 -12.88
CA GLY A 22 1.00 9.24 -11.88
C GLY A 22 1.21 8.10 -10.87
N GLU A 23 1.84 8.43 -9.74
CA GLU A 23 2.23 7.47 -8.70
C GLU A 23 1.60 7.82 -7.36
N ALA A 24 0.98 6.85 -6.69
CA ALA A 24 0.43 6.97 -5.35
C ALA A 24 1.29 6.20 -4.35
N GLY A 25 1.70 6.85 -3.25
CA GLY A 25 2.44 6.23 -2.17
C GLY A 25 1.67 6.17 -0.85
N ILE A 26 1.99 5.20 0.01
CA ILE A 26 1.34 5.09 1.33
C ILE A 26 1.56 6.34 2.21
N ALA A 27 2.71 7.01 2.06
CA ALA A 27 3.02 8.26 2.77
C ALA A 27 2.04 9.40 2.43
N ASP A 28 1.47 9.40 1.22
CA ASP A 28 0.60 10.47 0.73
C ASP A 28 -0.73 10.53 1.52
N TYR A 29 -1.13 9.41 2.15
CA TYR A 29 -2.38 9.25 2.91
C TYR A 29 -2.20 9.38 4.43
N ARG A 30 -0.96 9.36 4.96
CA ARG A 30 -0.72 9.37 6.41
C ARG A 30 -1.29 10.63 7.05
N GLY A 31 -2.09 10.47 8.11
CA GLY A 31 -2.72 11.57 8.84
C GLY A 31 -3.84 12.29 8.08
N LYS A 32 -4.14 11.90 6.84
CA LYS A 32 -5.17 12.52 6.00
C LYS A 32 -6.38 11.61 5.82
N SER A 33 -6.15 10.33 5.53
CA SER A 33 -7.22 9.37 5.23
C SER A 33 -6.86 7.96 5.68
N ARG A 34 -7.88 7.12 5.91
CA ARG A 34 -7.69 5.67 6.07
C ARG A 34 -7.39 5.05 4.71
N LEU A 35 -6.37 4.20 4.63
CA LEU A 35 -5.98 3.48 3.42
C LEU A 35 -6.35 2.01 3.55
N VAL A 36 -6.99 1.44 2.53
CA VAL A 36 -7.29 0.00 2.43
C VAL A 36 -6.53 -0.57 1.25
N LEU A 37 -5.74 -1.61 1.48
CA LEU A 37 -5.04 -2.37 0.45
C LEU A 37 -5.78 -3.69 0.27
N PHE A 38 -6.19 -3.99 -0.96
CA PHE A 38 -6.77 -5.27 -1.31
C PHE A 38 -5.96 -5.89 -2.45
N PHE A 39 -5.59 -7.15 -2.28
CA PHE A 39 -4.91 -7.92 -3.32
C PHE A 39 -5.88 -9.01 -3.79
N VAL A 40 -6.38 -8.87 -5.01
CA VAL A 40 -7.14 -9.92 -5.69
C VAL A 40 -6.15 -10.72 -6.53
N ARG A 41 -6.16 -12.03 -6.32
CA ARG A 41 -5.52 -12.97 -7.23
C ARG A 41 -6.58 -13.40 -8.24
N GLU A 42 -6.40 -13.05 -9.51
CA GLU A 42 -7.22 -13.66 -10.55
C GLU A 42 -6.94 -15.17 -10.57
N TYR A 43 -8.00 -15.97 -10.47
CA TYR A 43 -7.94 -17.39 -10.76
C TYR A 43 -8.22 -17.54 -12.26
N ASN A 44 -7.23 -18.02 -13.01
CA ASN A 44 -7.44 -18.59 -14.35
C ASN A 44 -7.89 -20.04 -14.22
#